data_AF-A0A967PYG2-F1
#
_entry.id   AF-A0A967PYG2-F1
#
_cell.length_a   1.000
_cell.length_b   1.000
_cell.length_c   1.000
_cell.angle_alpha   90.00
_cell.angle_beta   90.00
_cell.angle_gamma   90.00
#
_symmetry.space_group_name_H-M   'P 1'
#
loop_
_entity.id
_entity.type
_entity.pdbx_description
1 polymer ?
#
loop_
_entity_poly.entity_id
_entity_poly.type
_entity_poly.pdbx_seq_one_letter_code
_entity_poly.pdbx_strand_id
1 'polypeptide(L)'
;RLENADPVRLSELRTLIYRAYWLDNRDISDRAVLADLVSECELTMPGDEDMATAEENLSEWQQEWEGERFQTRLPILLDADEDRPILGFPTYDLLNDFIAGESFPFVPDSFAACELRPRQVVLIIAPDD
;
A
#
# COMPACT_ATOMS: atom_id res chain seq x y z
N ARG A 1 17.06 -3.62 11.23
CA ARG A 1 15.70 -4.19 11.48
C ARG A 1 14.77 -3.05 11.89
N LEU A 2 13.83 -2.63 11.02
CA LEU A 2 12.84 -1.59 11.33
C LEU A 2 11.90 -1.97 12.49
N GLU A 3 11.92 -3.23 12.93
CA GLU A 3 11.22 -3.76 14.11
C GLU A 3 11.57 -3.06 15.44
N ASN A 4 12.63 -2.24 15.50
CA ASN A 4 13.01 -1.47 16.69
C ASN A 4 12.66 0.02 16.63
N ALA A 5 12.03 0.49 15.55
CA ALA A 5 11.59 1.88 15.45
C ALA A 5 10.26 2.09 16.21
N ASP A 6 10.10 3.26 16.81
CA ASP A 6 8.89 3.63 17.53
C ASP A 6 7.66 3.52 16.60
N PRO A 7 6.66 2.66 16.92
CA PRO A 7 5.51 2.42 16.06
C PRO A 7 4.68 3.69 15.83
N VAL A 8 4.72 4.66 16.75
CA VAL A 8 4.05 5.95 16.58
C VAL A 8 4.72 6.72 15.44
N ARG A 9 6.05 6.86 15.48
CA ARG A 9 6.83 7.58 14.46
C ARG A 9 6.73 6.92 13.08
N LEU A 10 6.68 5.58 13.03
CA LEU A 10 6.44 4.87 11.77
C LEU A 10 5.05 5.16 11.18
N SER A 11 4.02 5.26 12.05
CA SER A 11 2.68 5.64 11.63
C SER A 11 2.61 7.09 11.11
N GLU A 12 3.32 7.99 11.78
CA GLU A 12 3.48 9.38 11.34
C GLU A 12 4.19 9.46 9.99
N LEU A 13 5.32 8.76 9.82
CA LEU A 13 6.06 8.72 8.56
C LEU A 13 5.18 8.24 7.40
N ARG A 14 4.42 7.16 7.61
CA ARG A 14 3.46 6.67 6.60
C ARG A 14 2.44 7.75 6.23
N THR A 15 1.93 8.48 7.21
CA THR A 15 0.98 9.58 6.97
C THR A 15 1.63 10.71 6.18
N LEU A 16 2.87 11.08 6.50
CA LEU A 16 3.62 12.11 5.78
C LEU A 16 3.89 11.70 4.33
N ILE A 17 4.27 10.45 4.07
CA ILE A 17 4.47 9.93 2.70
C ILE A 17 3.19 10.08 1.86
N TYR A 18 2.04 9.67 2.41
CA TYR A 18 0.77 9.82 1.70
C TYR A 18 0.42 11.29 1.43
N ARG A 19 0.63 12.18 2.40
CA ARG A 19 0.37 13.63 2.22
C ARG A 19 1.30 14.25 1.19
N ALA A 20 2.59 13.93 1.25
CA ALA A 20 3.59 14.41 0.32
C ALA A 20 3.20 14.08 -1.13
N TYR A 21 2.76 12.84 -1.39
CA TYR A 21 2.32 12.43 -2.72
C TYR A 21 0.97 13.02 -3.11
N TRP A 22 -0.06 12.88 -2.27
CA TRP A 22 -1.46 13.18 -2.65
C TRP A 22 -1.87 14.64 -2.48
N LEU A 23 -1.34 15.33 -1.47
CA LEU A 23 -1.71 16.72 -1.15
C LEU A 23 -0.69 17.71 -1.69
N ASP A 24 0.59 17.43 -1.49
CA ASP A 24 1.67 18.38 -1.78
C ASP A 24 2.31 18.15 -3.16
N ASN A 25 1.92 17.09 -3.88
CA ASN A 25 2.43 16.72 -5.20
C ASN A 25 3.98 16.63 -5.23
N ARG A 26 4.58 16.17 -4.14
CA ARG A 26 6.02 15.86 -4.03
C ARG A 26 6.30 14.49 -4.66
N ASP A 27 7.46 14.37 -5.30
CA ASP A 27 7.90 13.10 -5.88
C ASP A 27 8.50 12.19 -4.81
N ILE A 28 7.74 11.18 -4.38
CA ILE A 28 8.18 10.20 -3.39
C ILE A 28 9.12 9.13 -3.96
N SER A 29 9.44 9.16 -5.26
CA SER A 29 10.53 8.37 -5.84
C SER A 29 11.90 9.04 -5.67
N ASP A 30 11.92 10.34 -5.32
CA ASP A 30 13.15 11.06 -5.00
C ASP A 30 13.63 10.71 -3.58
N ARG A 31 14.87 10.22 -3.49
CA ARG A 31 15.53 9.89 -2.23
C ARG A 31 15.65 11.10 -1.29
N ALA A 32 15.83 12.31 -1.83
CA ALA A 32 15.92 13.51 -1.02
C ALA A 32 14.58 13.82 -0.35
N VAL A 33 13.47 13.68 -1.08
CA VAL A 33 12.11 13.84 -0.52
C VAL A 33 11.89 12.84 0.60
N LEU A 34 12.22 11.56 0.40
CA LEU A 34 12.08 10.54 1.45
C LEU A 34 12.97 10.83 2.67
N ALA A 35 14.20 11.28 2.46
CA ALA A 35 15.11 11.62 3.56
C ALA A 35 14.59 12.79 4.41
N ASP A 36 13.99 13.81 3.78
CA ASP A 36 13.35 14.93 4.48
C ASP A 36 12.20 14.42 5.37
N LEU A 37 11.29 13.61 4.82
CA LEU A 37 10.13 13.08 5.55
C LEU A 37 10.56 12.18 6.73
N VAL A 38 11.59 11.37 6.55
CA VAL A 38 12.18 10.53 7.61
C VAL A 38 12.76 11.40 8.72
N SER A 39 13.46 12.48 8.37
CA SER A 39 14.01 13.43 9.34
C SER A 39 12.92 14.19 10.09
N GLU A 40 11.80 14.55 9.43
CA GLU A 40 10.65 15.22 10.07
C GLU A 40 10.03 14.36 11.19
N CYS A 41 10.08 13.03 11.05
CA CYS A 41 9.64 12.07 12.06
C CYS A 41 10.72 11.71 13.10
N GLU A 42 11.86 12.41 13.12
CA GLU A 42 13.01 12.10 13.97
C GLU A 42 13.47 10.64 13.82
N LEU A 43 13.40 10.11 12.60
CA LEU A 43 13.89 8.80 12.22
C LEU A 43 15.20 8.94 11.46
N THR A 44 15.94 7.84 11.38
CA THR A 44 17.19 7.76 10.62
C THR A 44 16.97 6.93 9.37
N MET A 45 17.53 7.37 8.24
CA MET A 45 17.52 6.57 7.02
C MET A 45 18.21 5.22 7.25
N PRO A 46 17.70 4.12 6.67
CA PRO A 46 18.30 2.80 6.79
C PRO A 46 19.72 2.77 6.21
N GLY A 47 20.59 1.95 6.81
CA GLY A 47 21.92 1.66 6.28
C GLY A 47 21.89 0.58 5.20
N ASP A 48 23.05 0.27 4.61
CA ASP A 48 23.15 -0.71 3.50
C ASP A 48 22.68 -2.12 3.89
N GLU A 49 22.95 -2.56 5.11
CA GLU A 49 22.48 -3.86 5.63
C GLU A 49 20.94 -3.90 5.76
N ASP A 50 20.33 -2.81 6.23
CA ASP A 50 18.87 -2.70 6.33
C ASP A 50 18.22 -2.73 4.94
N MET A 51 18.86 -2.14 3.93
CA MET A 51 18.38 -2.15 2.55
C MET A 51 18.41 -3.55 1.93
N ALA A 52 19.44 -4.36 2.22
CA ALA A 52 19.51 -5.73 1.73
C ALA A 52 18.35 -6.58 2.27
N THR A 53 18.06 -6.48 3.57
CA THR A 53 16.89 -7.16 4.16
C THR A 53 15.57 -6.61 3.63
N ALA A 54 15.49 -5.29 3.37
CA ALA A 54 14.28 -4.68 2.82
C ALA A 54 13.96 -5.20 1.40
N GLU A 55 14.98 -5.44 0.57
CA GLU A 55 14.82 -6.01 -0.78
C GLU A 55 14.23 -7.43 -0.75
N GLU A 56 14.72 -8.27 0.17
CA GLU A 56 14.19 -9.63 0.37
C GLU A 56 12.72 -9.59 0.79
N ASN A 57 12.38 -8.80 1.82
CA ASN A 57 11.01 -8.62 2.28
C ASN A 57 10.10 -8.06 1.18
N LEU A 58 10.58 -7.09 0.40
CA LEU A 58 9.82 -6.48 -0.69
C LEU A 58 9.50 -7.53 -1.77
N SER A 59 10.47 -8.37 -2.13
CA SER A 59 10.28 -9.45 -3.10
C SER A 59 9.23 -10.46 -2.64
N GLU A 60 9.25 -10.84 -1.36
CA GLU A 60 8.25 -11.74 -0.77
C GLU A 60 6.85 -11.11 -0.76
N TRP A 61 6.73 -9.87 -0.29
CA TRP A 61 5.45 -9.15 -0.25
C TRP A 61 4.89 -8.91 -1.65
N GLN A 62 5.74 -8.61 -2.63
CA GLN A 62 5.33 -8.42 -4.02
C GLN A 62 4.76 -9.73 -4.60
N GLN A 63 5.43 -10.86 -4.39
CA GLN A 63 4.96 -12.17 -4.86
C GLN A 63 3.62 -12.55 -4.23
N GLU A 64 3.44 -12.28 -2.92
CA GLU A 64 2.18 -12.56 -2.24
C GLU A 64 1.04 -11.65 -2.74
N TRP A 65 1.34 -10.36 -2.93
CA TRP A 65 0.40 -9.37 -3.46
C TRP A 65 -0.08 -9.72 -4.87
N GLU A 66 0.81 -10.17 -5.74
CA GLU A 66 0.48 -10.62 -7.10
C GLU A 66 -0.20 -12.00 -7.15
N GLY A 67 -0.03 -12.80 -6.10
CA GLY A 67 -0.58 -14.15 -5.98
C GLY A 67 -2.10 -14.22 -5.85
N GLU A 68 -2.63 -15.44 -5.83
CA GLU A 68 -4.08 -15.70 -5.77
C GLU A 68 -4.76 -15.17 -4.49
N ARG A 69 -3.98 -15.03 -3.40
CA ARG A 69 -4.46 -14.58 -2.10
C ARG A 69 -4.94 -13.13 -2.14
N PHE A 70 -4.20 -12.26 -2.82
CA PHE A 70 -4.43 -10.81 -2.80
C PHE A 70 -4.76 -10.21 -4.16
N GLN A 71 -4.39 -10.88 -5.26
CA GLN A 71 -4.82 -10.55 -6.63
C GLN A 71 -4.55 -9.10 -7.02
N THR A 72 -3.41 -8.54 -6.60
CA THR A 72 -3.00 -7.15 -6.83
C THR A 72 -3.92 -6.08 -6.23
N ARG A 73 -4.73 -6.43 -5.21
CA ARG A 73 -5.69 -5.51 -4.59
C ARG A 73 -5.08 -4.80 -3.38
N LEU A 74 -5.49 -3.54 -3.20
CA LEU A 74 -5.18 -2.72 -2.03
C LEU A 74 -6.41 -1.86 -1.67
N PRO A 75 -6.60 -1.49 -0.39
CA PRO A 75 -5.87 -1.98 0.78
C PRO A 75 -6.19 -3.45 1.09
N ILE A 76 -5.33 -4.09 1.90
CA ILE A 76 -5.54 -5.45 2.45
C ILE A 76 -5.64 -5.31 3.97
N LEU A 77 -6.67 -5.91 4.56
CA LEU A 77 -6.81 -6.04 6.01
C LEU A 77 -6.83 -7.53 6.35
N LEU A 78 -5.96 -7.94 7.27
CA LEU A 78 -5.85 -9.32 7.76
C LEU A 78 -6.31 -9.37 9.20
N ASP A 79 -7.09 -10.41 9.55
CA ASP A 79 -7.40 -10.70 10.95
C ASP A 79 -6.15 -11.23 11.68
N ALA A 80 -6.24 -11.38 13.00
CA ALA A 80 -5.08 -11.77 13.81
C ALA A 80 -4.49 -13.15 13.45
N ASP A 81 -5.34 -14.04 12.91
CA ASP A 81 -4.94 -15.38 12.44
C ASP A 81 -4.56 -15.37 10.95
N GLU A 82 -4.66 -14.22 10.28
CA GLU A 82 -4.39 -13.97 8.86
C GLU A 82 -5.22 -14.81 7.86
N ASP A 83 -6.13 -15.65 8.32
CA ASP A 83 -6.90 -16.56 7.48
C ASP A 83 -7.95 -15.85 6.62
N ARG A 84 -8.38 -14.63 7.00
CA ARG A 84 -9.51 -13.94 6.37
C ARG A 84 -9.16 -12.53 5.90
N PRO A 85 -8.66 -12.37 4.67
CA PRO A 85 -8.39 -11.05 4.13
C PRO A 85 -9.67 -10.32 3.72
N ILE A 86 -9.76 -9.03 4.03
CA ILE A 86 -10.60 -8.07 3.30
C ILE A 86 -9.72 -7.38 2.26
N LEU A 87 -10.15 -7.47 0.99
CA LEU A 87 -9.46 -6.86 -0.15
C LEU A 87 -10.24 -5.66 -0.67
N GLY A 88 -9.54 -4.55 -0.93
CA GLY A 88 -10.14 -3.31 -1.38
C GLY A 88 -10.70 -2.47 -0.24
N PHE A 89 -11.48 -1.45 -0.56
CA PHE A 89 -12.05 -0.54 0.44
C PHE A 89 -13.35 -1.11 1.02
N PRO A 90 -13.37 -1.55 2.29
CA PRO A 90 -14.57 -2.11 2.89
C PRO A 90 -15.63 -1.03 3.12
N THR A 91 -16.90 -1.45 3.15
CA THR A 91 -17.96 -0.62 3.72
C THR A 91 -17.78 -0.50 5.23
N TYR A 92 -18.42 0.50 5.84
CA TYR A 92 -18.35 0.70 7.28
C TYR A 92 -18.88 -0.52 8.07
N ASP A 93 -19.98 -1.12 7.60
CA ASP A 93 -20.57 -2.31 8.21
C ASP A 93 -19.60 -3.49 8.18
N LEU A 94 -19.02 -3.78 7.00
CA LEU A 94 -18.04 -4.85 6.83
C LEU A 94 -16.79 -4.63 7.70
N LEU A 95 -16.33 -3.38 7.83
CA LEU A 95 -15.20 -3.05 8.69
C LEU A 95 -15.51 -3.27 10.17
N ASN A 96 -16.73 -2.94 10.62
CA ASN A 96 -17.14 -3.18 12.01
C ASN A 96 -17.26 -4.67 12.30
N ASP A 97 -17.88 -5.45 11.42
CA ASP A 97 -18.00 -6.90 11.56
C ASP A 97 -16.62 -7.57 11.63
N PHE A 98 -15.68 -7.09 10.79
CA PHE A 98 -14.28 -7.49 10.81
C PHE A 98 -13.60 -7.23 12.16
N ILE A 99 -13.71 -6.01 12.67
CA ILE A 99 -13.11 -5.63 13.96
C ILE A 99 -13.74 -6.41 15.12
N ALA A 100 -15.05 -6.72 15.03
CA ALA A 100 -15.76 -7.52 16.02
C ALA A 100 -15.41 -9.02 15.98
N GLY A 101 -14.67 -9.48 14.95
CA GLY A 101 -14.34 -10.89 14.75
C GLY A 101 -15.53 -11.74 14.30
N GLU A 102 -16.61 -11.11 13.84
CA GLU A 102 -17.79 -11.81 13.34
C GLU A 102 -17.47 -12.52 12.01
N SER A 103 -18.23 -13.56 11.68
CA SER A 103 -18.07 -14.23 10.39
C SER A 103 -18.85 -13.46 9.33
N PHE A 104 -18.15 -12.69 8.51
CA PHE A 104 -18.75 -11.99 7.36
C PHE A 104 -18.70 -12.86 6.11
N PRO A 105 -19.72 -12.78 5.23
CA PRO A 105 -19.66 -13.42 3.94
C PRO A 105 -18.51 -12.82 3.12
N PHE A 106 -17.81 -13.70 2.40
CA PHE A 106 -16.81 -13.36 1.37
C PHE A 106 -17.11 -12.01 0.71
N VAL A 107 -16.18 -11.06 0.79
CA VAL A 107 -16.32 -9.74 0.17
C VAL A 107 -16.47 -9.96 -1.33
N PRO A 108 -17.63 -9.64 -1.94
CA PRO A 108 -17.83 -9.88 -3.36
C PRO A 108 -16.79 -9.10 -4.17
N ASP A 109 -16.26 -9.70 -5.23
CA ASP A 109 -15.31 -9.07 -6.16
C ASP A 109 -15.77 -7.69 -6.67
N SER A 110 -17.09 -7.45 -6.69
CA SER A 110 -17.69 -6.17 -7.07
C SER A 110 -17.33 -5.00 -6.15
N PHE A 111 -16.81 -5.23 -4.94
CA PHE A 111 -16.33 -4.19 -4.03
C PHE A 111 -14.82 -3.94 -4.13
N ALA A 112 -14.10 -4.71 -4.95
CA ALA A 112 -12.69 -4.48 -5.21
C ALA A 112 -12.51 -3.29 -6.16
N ALA A 113 -12.54 -2.10 -5.59
CA ALA A 113 -12.17 -0.87 -6.25
C ALA A 113 -10.64 -0.82 -6.45
N CYS A 114 -10.11 -1.60 -7.40
CA CYS A 114 -8.82 -1.43 -8.07
C CYS A 114 -8.53 -2.67 -8.95
N GLU A 115 -9.36 -2.93 -9.97
CA GLU A 115 -8.86 -3.73 -11.09
C GLU A 115 -7.82 -2.88 -11.82
N LEU A 116 -6.58 -3.38 -11.93
CA LEU A 116 -5.56 -2.77 -12.78
C LEU A 116 -6.03 -2.86 -14.23
N ARG A 117 -6.76 -1.86 -14.70
CA ARG A 117 -7.20 -1.77 -16.09
C ARG A 117 -6.12 -1.06 -16.90
N PRO A 118 -5.45 -1.73 -17.87
CA PRO A 118 -4.50 -1.06 -18.73
C PRO A 118 -5.22 0.07 -19.48
N ARG A 119 -4.80 1.31 -19.25
CA ARG A 119 -5.35 2.48 -19.94
C ARG A 119 -4.80 2.51 -21.37
N GLN A 120 -5.57 2.01 -22.32
CA GLN A 120 -5.24 2.13 -23.74
C GLN A 120 -5.46 3.58 -24.18
N VAL A 121 -4.40 4.23 -24.68
CA VAL A 121 -4.47 5.54 -25.32
C VAL A 121 -4.26 5.32 -26.82
N VAL A 122 -5.29 5.60 -27.61
CA VAL A 122 -5.24 5.48 -29.08
C VAL A 122 -5.12 6.87 -29.68
N LEU A 123 -4.03 7.11 -30.41
CA LEU A 123 -3.87 8.29 -31.25
C LEU A 123 -4.44 8.00 -32.64
N ILE A 124 -5.43 8.77 -33.07
CA ILE A 124 -5.98 8.71 -34.43
C ILE A 124 -5.44 9.90 -35.21
N ILE A 125 -4.79 9.61 -36.34
CA ILE A 125 -4.31 10.62 -37.28
C ILE A 125 -5.15 10.48 -38.55
N ALA A 126 -5.89 11.52 -38.89
CA ALA A 126 -6.55 11.64 -40.19
C ALA A 126 -5.70 12.53 -41.12
N PRO A 127 -5.61 12.22 -42.42
CA PRO A 127 -5.07 13.16 -43.39
C PRO A 127 -6.01 14.37 -43.54
N ASP A 128 -5.44 15.56 -43.77
CA ASP A 128 -6.21 16.73 -44.20
C ASP A 128 -6.75 16.49 -45.63
N ASP A 129 -8.01 16.86 -45.86
CA ASP A 129 -8.71 16.77 -47.16
C ASP A 129 -7.98 17.50 -48.30
#